data_AF-A0A4Y3HQM1-F1
#
_entry.id   AF-A0A4Y3HQM1-F1
#
_cell.length_a   1.000
_cell.length_b   1.000
_cell.length_c   1.000
_cell.angle_alpha   90.00
_cell.angle_beta   90.00
_cell.angle_gamma   90.00
#
_symmetry.space_group_name_H-M   'P 1'
#
loop_
_entity.id
_entity.type
_entity.pdbx_description
1 polymer ?
#
loop_
_entity_poly.entity_id
_entity_poly.type
_entity_poly.pdbx_seq_one_letter_code
_entity_poly.pdbx_strand_id
1 'polypeptide(L)'
;MVPVATLPAAAILMGIGYWIDPTGWGGNSALAGFLIKAGAAIIDNMSWLFAVGVAYGMSKDKDGAAALSGLVMMYVVTTLLSPGAVAQIQGISGDAVPAAFGKIQNQFVGILVGIISAEIYNRFSTVELHKALAFFSGKRLVPILTSFAGIVMAFVLMYVWPAIYDGLVHFGESIQGMGSVGAGIYAFFNRLLIPVGLHHALNSVFWFDVAGINDIPNFLGGAKSIAEGTGIVGVTGMYQAGFFPIMMFGLPGAALAIYHTSKSKNKEKVASIMIAAGFASFFTGVTEPLEFSFMFLAPALYVLHAVMTGISVYIAASMEWIAGFGFSAGLVDMVLSSRNPLAKDWYMLILQGFAFFAIYYAVFRTVIVKFGLKTPGREDDDEEQSGTKASEDTSELAQQYLKALGGHSNITNIDACITRLRLTLNDTSVISEKELKDLGAMGVVKLGSNNVQVILGPLAEIIAGEMKRLPA
;
A
#
# COMPACT_ATOMS: atom_id res chain seq x y z
N MET A 1 -0.51 -0.26 7.22
CA MET A 1 -1.79 -0.03 6.49
C MET A 1 -2.74 0.95 7.18
N VAL A 2 -2.60 1.24 8.49
CA VAL A 2 -3.52 2.16 9.19
C VAL A 2 -3.62 3.57 8.55
N PRO A 3 -2.53 4.22 8.09
CA PRO A 3 -2.61 5.50 7.35
C PRO A 3 -3.37 5.45 6.04
N VAL A 4 -3.31 4.30 5.36
CA VAL A 4 -3.85 4.14 4.01
C VAL A 4 -5.38 4.10 4.04
N ALA A 5 -5.99 3.74 5.17
CA ALA A 5 -7.43 3.62 5.31
C ALA A 5 -8.19 4.96 5.21
N THR A 6 -7.55 6.10 5.52
CA THR A 6 -8.19 7.43 5.45
C THR A 6 -8.06 8.08 4.07
N LEU A 7 -7.10 7.63 3.24
CA LEU A 7 -6.86 8.18 1.92
C LEU A 7 -8.05 8.02 0.95
N PRO A 8 -8.77 6.88 0.88
CA PRO A 8 -9.97 6.77 0.05
C PRO A 8 -11.03 7.79 0.44
N ALA A 9 -11.28 7.99 1.74
CA ALA A 9 -12.26 8.96 2.21
C ALA A 9 -11.85 10.39 1.83
N ALA A 10 -10.57 10.73 1.99
CA ALA A 10 -10.03 12.03 1.59
C ALA A 10 -10.18 12.29 0.08
N ALA A 11 -9.84 11.30 -0.74
CA ALA A 11 -9.98 11.37 -2.19
C ALA A 11 -11.44 11.51 -2.64
N ILE A 12 -12.37 10.79 -1.98
CA ILE A 12 -13.81 10.93 -2.25
C ILE A 12 -14.29 12.36 -1.94
N LEU A 13 -13.88 12.94 -0.80
CA LEU A 13 -14.26 14.32 -0.46
C LEU A 13 -13.75 15.31 -1.51
N MET A 14 -12.47 15.21 -1.90
CA MET A 14 -11.91 16.06 -2.95
C MET A 14 -12.64 15.85 -4.29
N GLY A 15 -12.83 14.59 -4.70
CA GLY A 15 -13.48 14.25 -5.95
C GLY A 15 -14.94 14.73 -6.01
N ILE A 16 -15.71 14.64 -4.93
CA ILE A 16 -17.07 15.22 -4.86
C ILE A 16 -16.99 16.74 -5.01
N GLY A 17 -16.06 17.40 -4.32
CA GLY A 17 -15.89 18.84 -4.44
C GLY A 17 -15.54 19.29 -5.86
N TYR A 18 -14.58 18.61 -6.51
CA TYR A 18 -14.27 18.85 -7.93
C TYR A 18 -15.42 18.52 -8.86
N TRP A 19 -16.22 17.50 -8.54
CA TRP A 19 -17.38 17.15 -9.36
C TRP A 19 -18.49 18.21 -9.26
N ILE A 20 -18.67 18.83 -8.08
CA ILE A 20 -19.62 19.94 -7.88
C ILE A 20 -19.16 21.19 -8.62
N ASP A 21 -17.87 21.53 -8.54
CA ASP A 21 -17.29 22.73 -9.17
C ASP A 21 -16.04 22.39 -10.02
N PRO A 22 -16.24 21.79 -11.21
CA PRO A 22 -15.14 21.26 -12.03
C PRO A 22 -14.25 22.33 -12.66
N THR A 23 -14.70 23.58 -12.68
CA THR A 23 -13.96 24.70 -13.27
C THR A 23 -13.52 25.74 -12.25
N GLY A 24 -14.27 25.94 -11.17
CA GLY A 24 -13.94 26.93 -10.14
C GLY A 24 -13.08 26.41 -9.00
N TRP A 25 -12.82 25.10 -8.93
CA TRP A 25 -11.96 24.49 -7.90
C TRP A 25 -12.42 24.83 -6.46
N GLY A 26 -13.74 24.96 -6.27
CA GLY A 26 -14.35 25.34 -5.00
C GLY A 26 -14.54 26.86 -4.83
N GLY A 27 -14.06 27.67 -5.76
CA GLY A 27 -14.28 29.13 -5.77
C GLY A 27 -15.73 29.51 -6.12
N ASN A 28 -16.43 28.70 -6.91
CA ASN A 28 -17.82 28.97 -7.29
C ASN A 28 -18.83 28.33 -6.33
N SER A 29 -18.37 27.48 -5.40
CA SER A 29 -19.24 26.78 -4.45
C SER A 29 -18.53 26.58 -3.12
N ALA A 30 -19.04 27.23 -2.07
CA ALA A 30 -18.51 27.11 -0.72
C ALA A 30 -18.49 25.64 -0.23
N LEU A 31 -19.48 24.84 -0.60
CA LEU A 31 -19.52 23.40 -0.29
C LEU A 31 -18.38 22.65 -1.01
N ALA A 32 -18.16 22.94 -2.30
CA ALA A 32 -17.07 22.32 -3.04
C ALA A 32 -15.70 22.69 -2.44
N GLY A 33 -15.47 23.98 -2.16
CA GLY A 33 -14.24 24.44 -1.51
C GLY A 33 -14.02 23.80 -0.14
N PHE A 34 -15.07 23.67 0.66
CA PHE A 34 -15.01 23.00 1.97
C PHE A 34 -14.60 21.52 1.83
N LEU A 35 -15.23 20.77 0.92
CA LEU A 35 -14.93 19.35 0.69
C LEU A 35 -13.51 19.14 0.14
N ILE A 36 -13.08 19.97 -0.82
CA ILE A 36 -11.73 19.93 -1.39
C ILE A 36 -10.69 20.15 -0.28
N LYS A 37 -10.86 21.20 0.54
CA LYS A 37 -9.91 21.50 1.62
C LYS A 37 -9.90 20.42 2.71
N ALA A 38 -11.04 19.82 3.03
CA ALA A 38 -11.13 18.74 4.00
C ALA A 38 -10.34 17.50 3.55
N GLY A 39 -10.48 17.08 2.29
CA GLY A 39 -9.72 15.95 1.78
C GLY A 39 -8.24 16.26 1.54
N ALA A 40 -7.92 17.46 1.04
CA ALA A 40 -6.55 17.91 0.81
C ALA A 40 -5.72 17.92 2.11
N ALA A 41 -6.34 18.25 3.26
CA ALA A 41 -5.68 18.19 4.56
C ALA A 41 -5.06 16.81 4.88
N ILE A 42 -5.63 15.72 4.34
CA ILE A 42 -5.12 14.36 4.50
C ILE A 42 -4.10 14.04 3.39
N ILE A 43 -4.46 14.27 2.12
CA ILE A 43 -3.62 13.92 0.95
C ILE A 43 -2.29 14.68 0.98
N ASP A 44 -2.31 15.98 1.27
CA ASP A 44 -1.12 16.84 1.29
C ASP A 44 -0.15 16.49 2.43
N ASN A 45 -0.62 15.76 3.44
CA ASN A 45 0.15 15.35 4.61
C ASN A 45 0.48 13.84 4.64
N MET A 46 0.39 13.17 3.49
CA MET A 46 0.55 11.72 3.40
C MET A 46 1.92 11.22 3.91
N SER A 47 3.01 11.98 3.74
CA SER A 47 4.34 11.62 4.27
C SER A 47 4.37 11.52 5.80
N TRP A 48 3.72 12.45 6.49
CA TRP A 48 3.58 12.45 7.95
C TRP A 48 2.74 11.24 8.40
N LEU A 49 1.63 10.97 7.70
CA LEU A 49 0.79 9.81 7.98
C LEU A 49 1.56 8.50 7.81
N PHE A 50 2.41 8.38 6.79
CA PHE A 50 3.31 7.24 6.63
C PHE A 50 4.30 7.11 7.79
N ALA A 51 4.97 8.19 8.19
CA ALA A 51 5.91 8.15 9.32
C ALA A 51 5.25 7.64 10.61
N VAL A 52 4.07 8.17 10.93
CA VAL A 52 3.32 7.80 12.14
C VAL A 52 2.80 6.37 12.06
N GLY A 53 2.09 6.02 10.99
CA GLY A 53 1.38 4.74 10.96
C GLY A 53 2.21 3.56 10.48
N VAL A 54 3.35 3.77 9.82
CA VAL A 54 4.36 2.71 9.67
C VAL A 54 5.02 2.44 11.02
N ALA A 55 5.40 3.47 11.77
CA ALA A 55 5.97 3.30 13.11
C ALA A 55 5.01 2.54 14.05
N TYR A 56 3.74 2.96 14.10
CA TYR A 56 2.69 2.27 14.84
C TYR A 56 2.45 0.85 14.33
N GLY A 57 2.22 0.68 13.03
CA GLY A 57 1.82 -0.59 12.44
C GLY A 57 2.91 -1.66 12.44
N MET A 58 4.18 -1.26 12.54
CA MET A 58 5.33 -2.17 12.65
C MET A 58 5.81 -2.36 14.10
N SER A 59 5.27 -1.62 15.07
CA SER A 59 5.53 -1.89 16.48
C SER A 59 4.80 -3.15 16.94
N LYS A 60 5.45 -3.98 17.76
CA LYS A 60 4.93 -5.30 18.17
C LYS A 60 3.63 -5.22 18.99
N ASP A 61 3.51 -4.19 19.82
CA ASP A 61 2.37 -3.96 20.70
C ASP A 61 1.39 -2.88 20.18
N LYS A 62 1.69 -2.24 19.04
CA LYS A 62 0.86 -1.19 18.43
C LYS A 62 0.55 -0.07 19.42
N ASP A 63 1.54 0.35 20.20
CA ASP A 63 1.38 1.40 21.19
C ASP A 63 1.56 2.82 20.59
N GLY A 64 0.82 3.78 21.15
CA GLY A 64 0.86 5.18 20.69
C GLY A 64 2.23 5.85 20.78
N ALA A 65 3.11 5.41 21.69
CA ALA A 65 4.47 5.95 21.80
C ALA A 65 5.33 5.60 20.57
N ALA A 66 5.09 4.48 19.88
CA ALA A 66 5.75 4.17 18.61
C ALA A 66 5.35 5.18 17.53
N ALA A 67 4.05 5.48 17.45
CA ALA A 67 3.49 6.47 16.53
C ALA A 67 4.09 7.88 16.76
N LEU A 68 4.15 8.29 18.03
CA LEU A 68 4.77 9.56 18.43
C LEU A 68 6.25 9.61 18.07
N SER A 69 6.97 8.50 18.24
CA SER A 69 8.40 8.42 17.91
C SER A 69 8.66 8.62 16.41
N GLY A 70 7.79 8.10 15.55
CA GLY A 70 7.80 8.34 14.10
C GLY A 70 7.56 9.81 13.75
N LEU A 71 6.58 10.45 14.40
CA LEU A 71 6.31 11.88 14.21
C LEU A 71 7.51 12.75 14.61
N VAL A 72 8.07 12.49 15.78
CA VAL A 72 9.21 13.24 16.33
C VAL A 72 10.43 13.13 15.40
N MET A 73 10.76 11.92 14.95
CA MET A 73 11.87 11.74 14.02
C MET A 73 11.62 12.43 12.67
N MET A 74 10.39 12.42 12.18
CA MET A 74 10.02 13.12 10.95
C MET A 74 10.26 14.63 11.09
N TYR A 75 9.85 15.25 12.21
CA TYR A 75 10.13 16.67 12.47
C TYR A 75 11.63 16.98 12.45
N VAL A 76 12.46 16.15 13.09
CA VAL A 76 13.90 16.34 13.12
C VAL A 76 14.48 16.28 11.70
N VAL A 77 14.15 15.23 10.94
CA VAL A 77 14.67 15.01 9.59
C VAL A 77 14.25 16.12 8.64
N THR A 78 12.96 16.47 8.57
CA THR A 78 12.48 17.51 7.64
C THR A 78 12.97 18.90 8.01
N THR A 79 13.18 19.18 9.30
CA THR A 79 13.70 20.49 9.74
C THR A 79 15.16 20.64 9.31
N LEU A 80 16.00 19.65 9.63
CA LEU A 80 17.44 19.69 9.31
C LEU A 80 17.73 19.67 7.81
N LEU A 81 16.83 19.08 7.01
CA LEU A 81 16.95 18.99 5.56
C LEU A 81 16.09 20.01 4.81
N SER A 82 15.45 20.94 5.51
CA SER A 82 14.73 22.03 4.86
C SER A 82 15.70 22.92 4.08
N PRO A 83 15.29 23.55 2.96
CA PRO A 83 16.21 24.37 2.16
C PRO A 83 16.94 25.44 2.97
N GLY A 84 16.23 26.12 3.89
CA GLY A 84 16.83 27.13 4.77
C GLY A 84 17.86 26.55 5.75
N ALA A 85 17.58 25.39 6.35
CA ALA A 85 18.53 24.73 7.24
C ALA A 85 19.78 24.25 6.48
N VAL A 86 19.61 23.67 5.29
CA VAL A 86 20.73 23.21 4.44
C VAL A 86 21.61 24.39 4.04
N ALA A 87 21.02 25.50 3.57
CA ALA A 87 21.76 26.72 3.25
C ALA A 87 22.63 27.18 4.43
N GLN A 88 22.02 27.24 5.62
CA GLN A 88 22.71 27.65 6.85
C GLN A 88 23.82 26.68 7.27
N ILE A 89 23.55 25.36 7.25
CA ILE A 89 24.49 24.32 7.71
C ILE A 89 25.68 24.21 6.76
N GLN A 90 25.46 24.29 5.45
CA GLN A 90 26.51 24.18 4.44
C GLN A 90 27.19 25.52 4.14
N GLY A 91 26.66 26.64 4.67
CA GLY A 91 27.21 27.98 4.42
C GLY A 91 27.07 28.43 2.96
N ILE A 92 26.02 27.95 2.28
CA ILE A 92 25.73 28.28 0.88
C ILE A 92 24.55 29.25 0.78
N SER A 93 24.45 29.97 -0.33
CA SER A 93 23.29 30.81 -0.60
C SER A 93 22.04 29.98 -0.87
N GLY A 94 20.85 30.54 -0.60
CA GLY A 94 19.59 29.81 -0.73
C GLY A 94 19.29 29.31 -2.15
N ASP A 95 19.77 30.03 -3.17
CA ASP A 95 19.70 29.67 -4.59
C ASP A 95 20.67 28.56 -5.01
N ALA A 96 21.73 28.33 -4.22
CA ALA A 96 22.67 27.22 -4.43
C ALA A 96 22.21 25.91 -3.77
N VAL A 97 21.11 25.92 -3.00
CA VAL A 97 20.58 24.71 -2.36
C VAL A 97 19.98 23.78 -3.42
N PRO A 98 20.37 22.49 -3.45
CA PRO A 98 19.79 21.53 -4.38
C PRO A 98 18.26 21.46 -4.28
N ALA A 99 17.58 21.47 -5.42
CA ALA A 99 16.11 21.40 -5.50
C ALA A 99 15.51 20.18 -4.77
N ALA A 100 16.31 19.11 -4.66
CA ALA A 100 16.00 17.92 -3.88
C ALA A 100 15.47 18.22 -2.46
N PHE A 101 16.02 19.23 -1.78
CA PHE A 101 15.61 19.57 -0.41
C PHE A 101 14.24 20.24 -0.33
N GLY A 102 13.78 20.89 -1.41
CA GLY A 102 12.40 21.34 -1.52
C GLY A 102 11.39 20.18 -1.58
N LYS A 103 11.88 18.96 -1.87
CA LYS A 103 11.08 17.73 -2.02
C LYS A 103 11.38 16.69 -0.93
N ILE A 104 12.07 17.07 0.14
CA ILE A 104 12.43 16.12 1.21
C ILE A 104 11.19 15.56 1.94
N GLN A 105 10.13 16.36 2.09
CA GLN A 105 8.85 15.90 2.63
C GLN A 105 8.11 15.08 1.58
N ASN A 106 8.43 13.79 1.49
CA ASN A 106 7.76 12.84 0.61
C ASN A 106 7.49 11.50 1.33
N GLN A 107 6.70 10.65 0.69
CA GLN A 107 6.24 9.39 1.27
C GLN A 107 7.38 8.40 1.50
N PHE A 108 8.40 8.40 0.64
CA PHE A 108 9.58 7.55 0.81
C PHE A 108 10.32 7.88 2.11
N VAL A 109 10.58 9.16 2.38
CA VAL A 109 11.20 9.60 3.64
C VAL A 109 10.30 9.27 4.83
N GLY A 110 8.98 9.47 4.70
CA GLY A 110 8.01 9.09 5.74
C GLY A 110 8.06 7.59 6.07
N ILE A 111 8.08 6.72 5.07
CA ILE A 111 8.18 5.26 5.27
C ILE A 111 9.51 4.91 5.95
N LEU A 112 10.63 5.47 5.48
CA LEU A 112 11.96 5.21 6.04
C LEU A 112 12.04 5.62 7.52
N VAL A 113 11.55 6.82 7.86
CA VAL A 113 11.43 7.31 9.24
C VAL A 113 10.56 6.38 10.08
N GLY A 114 9.42 5.94 9.54
CA GLY A 114 8.50 5.05 10.23
C GLY A 114 9.11 3.68 10.55
N ILE A 115 9.85 3.08 9.60
CA ILE A 115 10.54 1.80 9.79
C ILE A 115 11.61 1.92 10.88
N ILE A 116 12.47 2.94 10.80
CA ILE A 116 13.54 3.14 11.79
C ILE A 116 12.94 3.38 13.19
N SER A 117 11.86 4.17 13.26
CA SER A 117 11.18 4.46 14.52
C SER A 117 10.54 3.22 15.13
N ALA A 118 9.91 2.35 14.32
CA ALA A 118 9.36 1.08 14.78
C ALA A 118 10.45 0.15 15.34
N GLU A 119 11.60 0.07 14.66
CA GLU A 119 12.70 -0.80 15.08
C GLU A 119 13.31 -0.32 16.42
N ILE A 120 13.54 0.99 16.55
CA ILE A 120 14.00 1.58 17.81
C ILE A 120 12.96 1.34 18.92
N TYR A 121 11.67 1.52 18.63
CA TYR A 121 10.61 1.23 19.59
C TYR A 121 10.64 -0.22 20.06
N ASN A 122 10.65 -1.17 19.11
CA ASN A 122 10.60 -2.61 19.40
C ASN A 122 11.80 -3.08 20.23
N ARG A 123 12.94 -2.39 20.12
CA ARG A 123 14.17 -2.74 20.82
C ARG A 123 14.32 -2.05 22.18
N PHE A 124 13.87 -0.80 22.32
CA PHE A 124 14.20 0.04 23.49
C PHE A 124 13.01 0.42 24.38
N SER A 125 11.78 0.11 23.98
CA SER A 125 10.56 0.48 24.74
C SER A 125 10.44 -0.13 26.14
N THR A 126 11.24 -1.14 26.47
CA THR A 126 11.28 -1.80 27.80
C THR A 126 12.57 -1.54 28.56
N VAL A 127 13.48 -0.71 28.03
CA VAL A 127 14.80 -0.48 28.65
C VAL A 127 14.68 0.45 29.85
N GLU A 128 15.29 0.04 30.96
CA GLU A 128 15.43 0.86 32.17
C GLU A 128 16.79 1.55 32.21
N LEU A 129 16.77 2.88 32.37
CA LEU A 129 17.97 3.68 32.56
C LEU A 129 18.38 3.73 34.03
N HIS A 130 19.60 4.21 34.27
CA HIS A 130 20.11 4.50 35.61
C HIS A 130 19.14 5.39 36.40
N LYS A 131 19.11 5.24 37.74
CA LYS A 131 18.13 5.93 38.63
C LYS A 131 18.02 7.44 38.39
N ALA A 132 19.14 8.10 38.10
CA ALA A 132 19.19 9.54 37.80
C ALA A 132 18.39 9.94 36.54
N LEU A 133 18.18 9.01 35.61
CA LEU A 133 17.49 9.19 34.33
C LEU A 133 16.22 8.32 34.23
N ALA A 134 15.75 7.72 35.33
CA ALA A 134 14.65 6.75 35.32
C ALA A 134 13.32 7.33 34.77
N PHE A 135 13.16 8.66 34.82
CA PHE A 135 12.04 9.34 34.17
C PHE A 135 11.98 9.09 32.65
N PHE A 136 13.13 8.89 32.00
CA PHE A 136 13.20 8.64 30.57
C PHE A 136 13.14 7.15 30.21
N SER A 137 13.03 6.23 31.18
CA SER A 137 12.98 4.79 30.91
C SER A 137 11.73 4.35 30.12
N GLY A 138 11.85 3.19 29.48
CA GLY A 138 10.80 2.50 28.77
C GLY A 138 10.32 3.24 27.52
N LYS A 139 9.01 3.26 27.29
CA LYS A 139 8.39 3.87 26.09
C LYS A 139 8.74 5.36 25.91
N ARG A 140 9.04 6.07 27.00
CA ARG A 140 9.46 7.49 26.99
C ARG A 140 10.87 7.71 26.42
N LEU A 141 11.72 6.68 26.46
CA LEU A 141 13.06 6.71 25.88
C LEU A 141 13.01 6.81 24.36
N VAL A 142 12.00 6.17 23.76
CA VAL A 142 11.98 5.92 22.32
C VAL A 142 11.96 7.21 21.50
N PRO A 143 11.09 8.21 21.75
CA PRO A 143 11.12 9.47 21.00
C PRO A 143 12.45 10.21 21.09
N ILE A 144 13.19 10.05 22.20
CA ILE A 144 14.52 10.65 22.38
C ILE A 144 15.52 9.94 21.45
N LEU A 145 15.54 8.60 21.47
CA LEU A 145 16.42 7.81 20.60
C LEU A 145 16.10 8.03 19.13
N THR A 146 14.83 8.10 18.74
CA THR A 146 14.45 8.36 17.35
C THR A 146 14.80 9.80 16.92
N SER A 147 14.80 10.77 17.83
CA SER A 147 15.34 12.12 17.56
C SER A 147 16.83 12.06 17.21
N PHE A 148 17.65 11.36 18.01
CA PHE A 148 19.07 11.19 17.72
C PHE A 148 19.32 10.42 16.42
N ALA A 149 18.56 9.34 16.19
CA ALA A 149 18.62 8.61 14.93
C ALA A 149 18.22 9.50 13.74
N GLY A 150 17.24 10.40 13.92
CA GLY A 150 16.84 11.41 12.96
C GLY A 150 17.95 12.39 12.61
N ILE A 151 18.74 12.83 13.60
CA ILE A 151 19.92 13.68 13.37
C ILE A 151 20.94 12.94 12.47
N VAL A 152 21.26 11.69 12.81
CA VAL A 152 22.21 10.87 12.03
C VAL A 152 21.68 10.63 10.61
N MET A 153 20.41 10.28 10.49
CA MET A 153 19.75 10.08 9.19
C MET A 153 19.76 11.36 8.36
N ALA A 154 19.44 12.51 8.96
CA ALA A 154 19.49 13.80 8.27
C ALA A 154 20.90 14.12 7.79
N PHE A 155 21.92 13.89 8.62
CA PHE A 155 23.32 14.08 8.20
C PHE A 155 23.66 13.23 6.97
N VAL A 156 23.28 11.95 6.95
CA VAL A 156 23.51 11.06 5.79
C VAL A 156 22.73 11.54 4.56
N LEU A 157 21.44 11.82 4.71
CA LEU A 157 20.58 12.28 3.62
C LEU A 157 21.01 13.64 3.07
N MET A 158 21.67 14.50 3.84
CA MET A 158 22.15 15.78 3.33
C MET A 158 23.15 15.64 2.17
N TYR A 159 23.85 14.50 2.08
CA TYR A 159 24.77 14.22 0.97
C TYR A 159 24.21 13.20 -0.02
N VAL A 160 23.42 12.24 0.46
CA VAL A 160 22.90 11.13 -0.35
C VAL A 160 21.60 11.51 -1.07
N TRP A 161 20.75 12.34 -0.45
CA TRP A 161 19.43 12.68 -1.01
C TRP A 161 19.50 13.41 -2.35
N PRO A 162 20.38 14.40 -2.58
CA PRO A 162 20.50 15.01 -3.91
C PRO A 162 20.79 13.99 -5.01
N ALA A 163 21.71 13.04 -4.77
CA ALA A 163 22.02 12.00 -5.76
C ALA A 163 20.83 11.04 -6.00
N ILE A 164 20.10 10.66 -4.94
CA ILE A 164 18.86 9.87 -5.08
C ILE A 164 17.82 10.64 -5.87
N TYR A 165 17.61 11.91 -5.52
CA TYR A 165 16.65 12.80 -6.16
C TYR A 165 16.96 12.97 -7.65
N ASP A 166 18.19 13.32 -8.00
CA ASP A 166 18.62 13.48 -9.39
C ASP A 166 18.46 12.17 -10.18
N GLY A 167 18.77 11.03 -9.54
CA GLY A 167 18.51 9.71 -10.13
C GLY A 167 17.02 9.44 -10.39
N LEU A 168 16.14 9.81 -9.45
CA LEU A 168 14.68 9.70 -9.61
C LEU A 168 14.14 10.65 -10.67
N VAL A 169 14.67 11.87 -10.75
CA VAL A 169 14.32 12.87 -11.77
C VAL A 169 14.72 12.37 -13.14
N HIS A 170 15.98 11.97 -13.35
CA HIS A 170 16.43 11.43 -14.63
C HIS A 170 15.68 10.17 -15.03
N PHE A 171 15.38 9.28 -14.08
CA PHE A 171 14.54 8.12 -14.34
C PHE A 171 13.13 8.55 -14.80
N GLY A 172 12.49 9.49 -14.10
CA GLY A 172 11.18 10.04 -14.46
C GLY A 172 11.18 10.69 -15.85
N GLU A 173 12.14 11.59 -16.11
CA GLU A 173 12.30 12.28 -17.40
C GLU A 173 12.56 11.32 -18.55
N SER A 174 13.41 10.30 -18.33
CA SER A 174 13.72 9.30 -19.36
C SER A 174 12.50 8.49 -19.80
N ILE A 175 11.61 8.17 -18.85
CA ILE A 175 10.36 7.45 -19.13
C ILE A 175 9.33 8.42 -19.72
N GLN A 176 9.22 9.65 -19.20
CA GLN A 176 8.31 10.65 -19.73
C GLN A 176 8.60 10.98 -21.20
N GLY A 177 9.86 11.02 -21.60
CA GLY A 177 10.27 11.22 -23.00
C GLY A 177 9.80 10.12 -23.97
N MET A 178 9.34 8.97 -23.46
CA MET A 178 8.83 7.85 -24.28
C MET A 178 7.32 7.91 -24.54
N GLY A 179 6.61 8.92 -24.02
CA GLY A 179 5.16 9.07 -24.21
C GLY A 179 4.37 7.86 -23.70
N SER A 180 3.45 7.34 -24.52
CA SER A 180 2.59 6.22 -24.13
C SER A 180 3.37 4.94 -23.81
N VAL A 181 4.51 4.69 -24.47
CA VAL A 181 5.42 3.58 -24.15
C VAL A 181 5.94 3.72 -22.73
N GLY A 182 6.34 4.93 -22.36
CA GLY A 182 6.78 5.25 -21.00
C GLY A 182 5.70 4.99 -19.96
N ALA A 183 4.46 5.41 -20.23
CA ALA A 183 3.33 5.15 -19.35
C ALA A 183 3.09 3.64 -19.12
N GLY A 184 3.23 2.82 -20.17
CA GLY A 184 3.16 1.36 -20.07
C GLY A 184 4.30 0.74 -19.24
N ILE A 185 5.54 1.20 -19.44
CA ILE A 185 6.71 0.76 -18.67
C ILE A 185 6.54 1.11 -17.19
N TYR A 186 6.11 2.34 -16.91
CA TYR A 186 5.79 2.79 -15.57
C TYR A 186 4.79 1.84 -14.89
N ALA A 187 3.67 1.55 -15.53
CA ALA A 187 2.60 0.75 -14.94
C ALA A 187 3.01 -0.71 -14.72
N PHE A 188 3.85 -1.26 -15.60
CA PHE A 188 4.45 -2.58 -15.41
C PHE A 188 5.29 -2.64 -14.12
N PHE A 189 6.24 -1.72 -13.95
CA PHE A 189 7.08 -1.69 -12.76
C PHE A 189 6.31 -1.30 -11.49
N ASN A 190 5.30 -0.43 -11.62
CA ASN A 190 4.38 -0.09 -10.53
C ASN A 190 3.79 -1.35 -9.90
N ARG A 191 3.26 -2.27 -10.71
CA ARG A 191 2.75 -3.55 -10.21
C ARG A 191 3.88 -4.43 -9.67
N LEU A 192 4.96 -4.60 -10.43
CA LEU A 192 6.06 -5.52 -10.04
C LEU A 192 6.69 -5.18 -8.67
N LEU A 193 6.68 -3.91 -8.28
CA LEU A 193 7.29 -3.43 -7.02
C LEU A 193 6.35 -3.42 -5.80
N ILE A 194 5.08 -3.81 -5.94
CA ILE A 194 4.15 -3.95 -4.80
C ILE A 194 4.61 -4.94 -3.73
N PRO A 195 5.11 -6.15 -4.05
CA PRO A 195 5.54 -7.12 -3.03
C PRO A 195 6.59 -6.57 -2.05
N VAL A 196 7.39 -5.61 -2.50
CA VAL A 196 8.46 -4.97 -1.74
C VAL A 196 8.12 -3.53 -1.31
N GLY A 197 6.91 -3.04 -1.60
CA GLY A 197 6.47 -1.69 -1.25
C GLY A 197 7.12 -0.54 -2.04
N LEU A 198 8.06 -0.84 -2.95
CA LEU A 198 8.83 0.17 -3.70
C LEU A 198 8.01 0.88 -4.80
N HIS A 199 6.80 0.39 -5.09
CA HIS A 199 5.85 1.09 -5.97
C HIS A 199 5.51 2.50 -5.46
N HIS A 200 5.55 2.77 -4.15
CA HIS A 200 5.37 4.12 -3.61
C HIS A 200 6.48 5.09 -4.05
N ALA A 201 7.72 4.61 -4.20
CA ALA A 201 8.81 5.44 -4.71
C ALA A 201 8.57 5.82 -6.19
N LEU A 202 8.08 4.88 -7.01
CA LEU A 202 7.63 5.18 -8.37
C LEU A 202 6.47 6.17 -8.38
N ASN A 203 5.46 5.97 -7.53
CA ASN A 203 4.33 6.89 -7.43
C ASN A 203 4.78 8.31 -7.07
N SER A 204 5.76 8.45 -6.17
CA SER A 204 6.32 9.76 -5.83
C SER A 204 6.91 10.49 -7.05
N VAL A 205 7.44 9.77 -8.05
CA VAL A 205 8.01 10.35 -9.28
C VAL A 205 6.93 10.74 -10.29
N PHE A 206 5.97 9.84 -10.56
CA PHE A 206 5.00 10.01 -11.64
C PHE A 206 3.70 10.67 -11.17
N TRP A 207 3.13 10.18 -10.08
CA TRP A 207 1.86 10.70 -9.57
C TRP A 207 2.03 11.98 -8.75
N PHE A 208 3.19 12.18 -8.13
CA PHE A 208 3.48 13.34 -7.29
C PHE A 208 4.70 14.14 -7.78
N ASP A 209 4.89 15.32 -7.21
CA ASP A 209 5.84 16.31 -7.71
C ASP A 209 7.28 16.10 -7.20
N VAL A 210 7.84 14.89 -7.36
CA VAL A 210 9.28 14.68 -7.16
C VAL A 210 10.06 15.03 -8.43
N ALA A 211 9.58 14.60 -9.60
CA ALA A 211 10.26 14.78 -10.89
C ALA A 211 9.55 15.74 -11.84
N GLY A 212 8.69 16.63 -11.33
CA GLY A 212 7.97 17.62 -12.16
C GLY A 212 6.81 17.06 -12.98
N ILE A 213 6.48 15.77 -12.88
CA ILE A 213 5.35 15.14 -13.58
C ILE A 213 4.03 15.51 -12.90
N ASN A 214 3.94 15.22 -11.59
CA ASN A 214 2.83 15.62 -10.72
C ASN A 214 1.43 15.25 -11.26
N ASP A 215 1.30 14.03 -11.82
CA ASP A 215 0.15 13.66 -12.64
C ASP A 215 -1.20 13.70 -11.90
N ILE A 216 -1.24 13.25 -10.63
CA ILE A 216 -2.49 13.26 -9.84
C ILE A 216 -2.91 14.70 -9.51
N PRO A 217 -2.09 15.53 -8.84
CA PRO A 217 -2.51 16.89 -8.50
C PRO A 217 -2.80 17.76 -9.73
N ASN A 218 -2.02 17.61 -10.81
CA ASN A 218 -2.30 18.33 -12.06
C ASN A 218 -3.62 17.87 -12.68
N PHE A 219 -3.92 16.57 -12.71
CA PHE A 219 -5.21 16.07 -13.18
C PHE A 219 -6.37 16.60 -12.32
N LEU A 220 -6.29 16.45 -11.00
CA LEU A 220 -7.33 16.91 -10.06
C LEU A 220 -7.53 18.44 -10.08
N GLY A 221 -6.50 19.21 -10.40
CA GLY A 221 -6.60 20.65 -10.59
C GLY A 221 -7.45 21.07 -11.81
N GLY A 222 -7.68 20.16 -12.77
CA GLY A 222 -8.64 20.35 -13.86
C GLY A 222 -8.43 21.66 -14.62
N ALA A 223 -9.46 22.52 -14.64
CA ALA A 223 -9.41 23.82 -15.32
C ALA A 223 -8.27 24.73 -14.83
N LYS A 224 -7.92 24.67 -13.53
CA LYS A 224 -6.83 25.47 -12.97
C LYS A 224 -5.50 25.05 -13.58
N SER A 225 -5.22 23.75 -13.63
CA SER A 225 -3.99 23.23 -14.21
C SER A 225 -3.87 23.57 -15.69
N ILE A 226 -4.99 23.54 -16.43
CA ILE A 226 -5.04 23.99 -17.82
C ILE A 226 -4.66 25.48 -17.91
N ALA A 227 -5.25 26.33 -17.07
CA ALA A 227 -4.99 27.77 -17.07
C ALA A 227 -3.54 28.12 -16.67
N GLU A 228 -2.93 27.34 -15.77
CA GLU A 228 -1.54 27.49 -15.32
C GLU A 228 -0.52 26.81 -16.26
N GLY A 229 -0.99 26.08 -17.29
CA GLY A 229 -0.15 25.35 -18.23
C GLY A 229 0.48 24.07 -17.67
N THR A 230 0.08 23.64 -16.47
CA THR A 230 0.54 22.41 -15.80
C THR A 230 -0.30 21.19 -16.16
N GLY A 231 -1.51 21.40 -16.71
CA GLY A 231 -2.43 20.37 -17.19
C GLY A 231 -2.64 20.45 -18.68
N ILE A 232 -2.36 19.36 -19.41
CA ILE A 232 -2.52 19.26 -20.85
C ILE A 232 -3.55 18.17 -21.16
N VAL A 233 -4.64 18.54 -21.86
CA VAL A 233 -5.70 17.60 -22.26
C VAL A 233 -5.11 16.51 -23.16
N GLY A 234 -5.41 15.24 -22.85
CA GLY A 234 -4.87 14.07 -23.56
C GLY A 234 -3.51 13.59 -23.05
N VAL A 235 -2.84 14.35 -22.18
CA VAL A 235 -1.49 14.03 -21.65
C VAL A 235 -1.54 13.86 -20.14
N THR A 236 -2.07 14.83 -19.41
CA THR A 236 -2.20 14.76 -17.95
C THR A 236 -3.26 13.73 -17.58
N GLY A 237 -2.88 12.75 -16.76
CA GLY A 237 -3.65 11.55 -16.45
C GLY A 237 -3.18 10.30 -17.18
N MET A 238 -2.18 10.38 -18.07
CA MET A 238 -1.70 9.20 -18.82
C MET A 238 -1.11 8.10 -17.92
N TYR A 239 -0.55 8.48 -16.76
CA TYR A 239 0.00 7.52 -15.79
C TYR A 239 -1.06 6.98 -14.82
N GLN A 240 -2.34 7.34 -15.03
CA GLN A 240 -3.48 6.93 -14.21
C GLN A 240 -4.50 6.12 -15.01
N ALA A 241 -4.86 6.60 -16.21
CA ALA A 241 -6.05 6.16 -16.91
C ALA A 241 -6.14 4.65 -17.18
N GLY A 242 -5.04 4.01 -17.60
CA GLY A 242 -5.09 2.57 -17.92
C GLY A 242 -5.09 1.64 -16.71
N PHE A 243 -5.08 2.16 -15.48
CA PHE A 243 -5.35 1.34 -14.30
C PHE A 243 -6.85 1.02 -14.16
N PHE A 244 -7.75 1.89 -14.61
CA PHE A 244 -9.21 1.67 -14.51
C PHE A 244 -9.65 0.36 -15.21
N PRO A 245 -9.27 0.07 -16.47
CA PRO A 245 -9.60 -1.22 -17.11
C PRO A 245 -9.13 -2.44 -16.31
N ILE A 246 -8.01 -2.33 -15.60
CA ILE A 246 -7.45 -3.44 -14.83
C ILE A 246 -8.19 -3.61 -13.50
N MET A 247 -8.32 -2.55 -12.72
CA MET A 247 -8.90 -2.62 -11.38
C MET A 247 -10.40 -2.89 -11.43
N MET A 248 -11.10 -2.28 -12.39
CA MET A 248 -12.55 -2.44 -12.53
C MET A 248 -12.94 -3.73 -13.25
N PHE A 249 -12.10 -4.29 -14.11
CA PHE A 249 -12.52 -5.38 -15.00
C PHE A 249 -11.53 -6.53 -15.08
N GLY A 250 -10.25 -6.25 -15.34
CA GLY A 250 -9.22 -7.29 -15.41
C GLY A 250 -9.14 -8.15 -14.13
N LEU A 251 -9.01 -7.50 -12.98
CA LEU A 251 -8.92 -8.16 -11.68
C LEU A 251 -10.20 -8.95 -11.32
N PRO A 252 -11.42 -8.42 -11.48
CA PRO A 252 -12.65 -9.22 -11.40
C PRO A 252 -12.67 -10.43 -12.36
N GLY A 253 -12.15 -10.28 -13.58
CA GLY A 253 -11.98 -11.39 -14.54
C GLY A 253 -11.03 -12.48 -14.02
N ALA A 254 -9.91 -12.09 -13.40
CA ALA A 254 -9.00 -13.01 -12.71
C ALA A 254 -9.67 -13.68 -11.51
N ALA A 255 -10.44 -12.95 -10.70
CA ALA A 255 -11.17 -13.49 -9.56
C ALA A 255 -12.16 -14.58 -10.01
N LEU A 256 -12.88 -14.35 -11.11
CA LEU A 256 -13.76 -15.34 -11.71
C LEU A 256 -12.98 -16.58 -12.21
N ALA A 257 -11.81 -16.38 -12.83
CA ALA A 257 -10.96 -17.49 -13.27
C ALA A 257 -10.45 -18.35 -12.10
N ILE A 258 -10.03 -17.72 -10.99
CA ILE A 258 -9.60 -18.41 -9.77
C ILE A 258 -10.77 -19.21 -9.19
N TYR A 259 -11.96 -18.60 -9.07
CA TYR A 259 -13.17 -19.30 -8.63
C TYR A 259 -13.51 -20.51 -9.52
N HIS A 260 -13.51 -20.34 -10.84
CA HIS A 260 -13.82 -21.43 -11.79
C HIS A 260 -12.80 -22.55 -11.82
N THR A 261 -11.56 -22.29 -11.40
CA THR A 261 -10.50 -23.29 -11.35
C THR A 261 -10.31 -23.91 -9.97
N SER A 262 -10.95 -23.38 -8.92
CA SER A 262 -10.93 -24.00 -7.59
C SER A 262 -11.58 -25.39 -7.56
N LYS A 263 -11.14 -26.25 -6.63
CA LYS A 263 -11.74 -27.57 -6.41
C LYS A 263 -13.19 -27.44 -5.97
N SER A 264 -14.05 -28.38 -6.37
CA SER A 264 -15.49 -28.37 -6.07
C SER A 264 -15.79 -28.19 -4.57
N LYS A 265 -14.98 -28.80 -3.69
CA LYS A 265 -15.13 -28.69 -2.23
C LYS A 265 -14.78 -27.32 -1.65
N ASN A 266 -13.98 -26.51 -2.34
CA ASN A 266 -13.55 -25.18 -1.88
C ASN A 266 -14.34 -24.04 -2.54
N LYS A 267 -15.24 -24.35 -3.47
CA LYS A 267 -15.88 -23.33 -4.32
C LYS A 267 -16.58 -22.24 -3.52
N GLU A 268 -17.26 -22.60 -2.44
CA GLU A 268 -17.99 -21.63 -1.61
C GLU A 268 -17.03 -20.66 -0.90
N LYS A 269 -15.98 -21.20 -0.27
CA LYS A 269 -14.92 -20.40 0.37
C LYS A 269 -14.24 -19.47 -0.62
N VAL A 270 -13.85 -19.99 -1.78
CA VAL A 270 -13.19 -19.20 -2.83
C VAL A 270 -14.14 -18.15 -3.40
N ALA A 271 -15.42 -18.47 -3.62
CA ALA A 271 -16.41 -17.51 -4.09
C ALA A 271 -16.53 -16.31 -3.14
N SER A 272 -16.63 -16.56 -1.83
CA SER A 272 -16.73 -15.50 -0.82
C SER A 272 -15.54 -14.51 -0.90
N ILE A 273 -14.32 -15.05 -0.93
CA ILE A 273 -13.09 -14.24 -1.00
C ILE A 273 -13.00 -13.49 -2.34
N MET A 274 -13.22 -14.19 -3.46
CA MET A 274 -13.08 -13.62 -4.82
C MET A 274 -14.14 -12.55 -5.11
N ILE A 275 -15.38 -12.73 -4.65
CA ILE A 275 -16.43 -11.73 -4.79
C ILE A 275 -16.10 -10.50 -3.95
N ALA A 276 -15.74 -10.67 -2.68
CA ALA A 276 -15.42 -9.55 -1.81
C ALA A 276 -14.20 -8.75 -2.32
N ALA A 277 -13.11 -9.45 -2.67
CA ALA A 277 -11.90 -8.81 -3.16
C ALA A 277 -12.08 -8.21 -4.57
N GLY A 278 -12.80 -8.90 -5.46
CA GLY A 278 -13.15 -8.38 -6.79
C GLY A 278 -14.04 -7.15 -6.71
N PHE A 279 -15.03 -7.13 -5.81
CA PHE A 279 -15.88 -5.97 -5.58
C PHE A 279 -15.09 -4.80 -5.00
N ALA A 280 -14.18 -5.04 -4.04
CA ALA A 280 -13.31 -3.99 -3.51
C ALA A 280 -12.45 -3.37 -4.63
N SER A 281 -11.80 -4.19 -5.46
CA SER A 281 -11.04 -3.72 -6.62
C SER A 281 -11.92 -2.92 -7.59
N PHE A 282 -13.13 -3.42 -7.90
CA PHE A 282 -14.05 -2.72 -8.79
C PHE A 282 -14.52 -1.38 -8.25
N PHE A 283 -14.96 -1.36 -7.01
CA PHE A 283 -15.63 -0.20 -6.43
C PHE A 283 -14.64 0.88 -6.02
N THR A 284 -13.57 0.51 -5.31
CA THR A 284 -12.60 1.47 -4.74
C THR A 284 -11.25 1.47 -5.44
N GLY A 285 -10.95 0.51 -6.30
CA GLY A 285 -9.62 0.35 -6.89
C GLY A 285 -8.59 -0.28 -5.93
N VAL A 286 -8.99 -0.76 -4.75
CA VAL A 286 -8.07 -1.43 -3.81
C VAL A 286 -7.83 -2.86 -4.30
N THR A 287 -6.60 -3.16 -4.71
CA THR A 287 -6.25 -4.42 -5.40
C THR A 287 -5.64 -5.46 -4.49
N GLU A 288 -5.07 -5.05 -3.36
CA GLU A 288 -4.25 -5.88 -2.47
C GLU A 288 -4.99 -7.13 -1.96
N PRO A 289 -6.27 -7.09 -1.53
CA PRO A 289 -6.97 -8.28 -1.09
C PRO A 289 -7.02 -9.39 -2.15
N LEU A 290 -7.07 -9.01 -3.44
CA LEU A 290 -7.10 -9.95 -4.54
C LEU A 290 -5.70 -10.33 -5.00
N GLU A 291 -4.82 -9.36 -5.26
CA GLU A 291 -3.44 -9.58 -5.70
C GLU A 291 -2.69 -10.47 -4.71
N PHE A 292 -2.85 -10.22 -3.40
CA PHE A 292 -2.12 -10.95 -2.36
C PHE A 292 -2.62 -12.40 -2.22
N SER A 293 -3.81 -12.71 -2.72
CA SER A 293 -4.36 -14.06 -2.72
C SER A 293 -3.63 -15.00 -3.68
N PHE A 294 -2.99 -14.49 -4.74
CA PHE A 294 -2.29 -15.33 -5.72
C PHE A 294 -0.83 -14.96 -5.93
N MET A 295 -0.38 -13.74 -5.60
CA MET A 295 0.98 -13.30 -5.94
C MET A 295 2.10 -14.17 -5.33
N PHE A 296 1.86 -14.72 -4.13
CA PHE A 296 2.84 -15.56 -3.43
C PHE A 296 2.69 -17.05 -3.77
N LEU A 297 1.47 -17.48 -4.11
CA LEU A 297 1.17 -18.87 -4.47
C LEU A 297 1.47 -19.17 -5.94
N ALA A 298 1.33 -18.17 -6.79
CA ALA A 298 1.51 -18.26 -8.24
C ALA A 298 2.20 -16.99 -8.79
N PRO A 299 3.51 -16.78 -8.52
CA PRO A 299 4.24 -15.58 -8.93
C PRO A 299 4.19 -15.31 -10.44
N ALA A 300 4.11 -16.36 -11.27
CA ALA A 300 3.98 -16.22 -12.72
C ALA A 300 2.69 -15.46 -13.13
N LEU A 301 1.57 -15.69 -12.43
CA LEU A 301 0.33 -14.93 -12.68
C LEU A 301 0.49 -13.47 -12.29
N TYR A 302 1.30 -13.18 -11.27
CA TYR A 302 1.57 -11.81 -10.85
C TYR A 302 2.39 -11.03 -11.89
N VAL A 303 3.43 -11.65 -12.44
CA VAL A 303 4.19 -11.08 -13.56
C VAL A 303 3.29 -10.82 -14.76
N LEU A 304 2.40 -11.76 -15.08
CA LEU A 304 1.45 -11.62 -16.19
C LEU A 304 0.45 -10.49 -15.95
N HIS A 305 -0.06 -10.35 -14.73
CA HIS A 305 -0.87 -9.21 -14.30
C HIS A 305 -0.11 -7.88 -14.46
N ALA A 306 1.16 -7.81 -14.07
CA ALA A 306 2.00 -6.62 -14.27
C ALA A 306 2.14 -6.27 -15.76
N VAL A 307 2.43 -7.26 -16.61
CA VAL A 307 2.54 -7.07 -18.08
C VAL A 307 1.24 -6.55 -18.67
N MET A 308 0.11 -7.20 -18.35
CA MET A 308 -1.19 -6.76 -18.86
C MET A 308 -1.57 -5.37 -18.35
N THR A 309 -1.16 -4.99 -17.14
CA THR A 309 -1.34 -3.63 -16.61
C THR A 309 -0.53 -2.61 -17.40
N GLY A 310 0.74 -2.91 -17.71
CA GLY A 310 1.55 -2.08 -18.60
C GLY A 310 0.93 -1.90 -19.97
N ILE A 311 0.41 -2.97 -20.58
CA ILE A 311 -0.28 -2.92 -21.88
C ILE A 311 -1.55 -2.06 -21.79
N SER A 312 -2.33 -2.19 -20.71
CA SER A 312 -3.54 -1.39 -20.51
C SER A 312 -3.25 0.11 -20.44
N VAL A 313 -2.21 0.50 -19.69
CA VAL A 313 -1.77 1.91 -19.58
C VAL A 313 -1.19 2.41 -20.89
N TYR A 314 -0.40 1.62 -21.60
CA TYR A 314 0.06 1.96 -22.93
C TYR A 314 -1.09 2.24 -23.91
N ILE A 315 -2.12 1.38 -23.94
CA ILE A 315 -3.29 1.56 -24.83
C ILE A 315 -4.04 2.83 -24.47
N ALA A 316 -4.39 3.03 -23.20
CA ALA A 316 -5.12 4.20 -22.75
C ALA A 316 -4.36 5.50 -23.06
N ALA A 317 -3.06 5.53 -22.79
CA ALA A 317 -2.20 6.68 -23.10
C ALA A 317 -2.07 6.93 -24.61
N SER A 318 -1.92 5.88 -25.43
CA SER A 318 -1.78 6.01 -26.89
C SER A 318 -3.06 6.51 -27.56
N MET A 319 -4.21 6.13 -27.03
CA MET A 319 -5.52 6.55 -27.53
C MET A 319 -6.01 7.86 -26.89
N GLU A 320 -5.24 8.41 -25.95
CA GLU A 320 -5.60 9.58 -25.14
C GLU A 320 -6.96 9.41 -24.43
N TRP A 321 -7.25 8.19 -23.99
CA TRP A 321 -8.39 7.88 -23.13
C TRP A 321 -7.98 8.20 -21.70
N ILE A 322 -8.32 9.39 -21.25
CA ILE A 322 -7.85 9.98 -20.01
C ILE A 322 -8.98 10.03 -18.97
N ALA A 323 -8.73 9.35 -17.86
CA ALA A 323 -9.37 9.55 -16.56
C ALA A 323 -8.27 9.54 -15.49
N GLY A 324 -8.55 10.11 -14.32
CA GLY A 324 -7.62 10.14 -13.20
C GLY A 324 -8.32 9.86 -11.88
N PHE A 325 -7.53 9.69 -10.83
CA PHE A 325 -8.04 9.31 -9.50
C PHE A 325 -7.35 10.09 -8.40
N GLY A 326 -8.05 10.25 -7.27
CA GLY A 326 -7.46 10.84 -6.06
C GLY A 326 -6.82 9.81 -5.13
N PHE A 327 -7.26 8.56 -5.21
CA PHE A 327 -6.71 7.47 -4.41
C PHE A 327 -6.38 6.24 -5.26
N SER A 328 -7.35 5.69 -6.01
CA SER A 328 -7.12 4.51 -6.86
C SER A 328 -8.11 4.46 -8.04
N ALA A 329 -7.93 3.54 -8.98
CA ALA A 329 -8.68 3.52 -10.24
C ALA A 329 -10.01 2.72 -10.18
N GLY A 330 -10.82 2.96 -9.15
CA GLY A 330 -12.12 2.31 -8.95
C GLY A 330 -13.29 3.00 -9.65
N LEU A 331 -14.48 2.39 -9.59
CA LEU A 331 -15.73 2.97 -10.11
C LEU A 331 -15.99 4.37 -9.54
N VAL A 332 -15.73 4.57 -8.25
CA VAL A 332 -15.94 5.86 -7.59
C VAL A 332 -15.09 6.95 -8.24
N ASP A 333 -13.79 6.73 -8.41
CA ASP A 333 -12.90 7.70 -9.07
C ASP A 333 -13.26 7.90 -10.55
N MET A 334 -13.76 6.87 -11.26
CA MET A 334 -14.23 7.02 -12.65
C MET A 334 -15.43 7.99 -12.71
N VAL A 335 -16.40 7.83 -11.81
CA VAL A 335 -17.58 8.72 -11.76
C VAL A 335 -17.15 10.14 -11.39
N LEU A 336 -16.27 10.29 -10.40
CA LEU A 336 -15.81 11.61 -9.94
C LEU A 336 -14.95 12.32 -11.01
N SER A 337 -14.13 11.58 -11.74
CA SER A 337 -13.28 12.14 -12.81
C SER A 337 -14.03 12.47 -14.10
N SER A 338 -15.22 11.89 -14.33
CA SER A 338 -16.00 12.09 -15.57
C SER A 338 -16.32 13.54 -15.93
N ARG A 339 -16.35 14.45 -14.94
CA ARG A 339 -16.61 15.89 -15.14
C ARG A 339 -15.34 16.75 -15.11
N ASN A 340 -14.18 16.16 -14.89
CA ASN A 340 -12.93 16.89 -14.87
C ASN A 340 -12.61 17.41 -16.28
N PRO A 341 -12.25 18.70 -16.46
CA PRO A 341 -11.88 19.26 -17.76
C PRO A 341 -10.70 18.57 -18.47
N LEU A 342 -9.85 17.86 -17.73
CA LEU A 342 -8.74 17.08 -18.29
C LEU A 342 -9.17 15.65 -18.70
N ALA A 343 -10.36 15.19 -18.29
CA ALA A 343 -10.87 13.89 -18.71
C ALA A 343 -11.22 13.93 -20.21
N LYS A 344 -10.70 12.96 -20.97
CA LYS A 344 -10.86 12.87 -22.42
C LYS A 344 -11.24 11.46 -22.81
N ASP A 345 -12.35 11.28 -23.51
CA ASP A 345 -12.85 9.98 -23.98
C ASP A 345 -12.81 8.87 -22.89
N TRP A 346 -12.99 9.25 -21.63
CA TRP A 346 -12.82 8.38 -20.46
C TRP A 346 -13.73 7.14 -20.49
N TYR A 347 -14.89 7.25 -21.14
CA TYR A 347 -15.84 6.14 -21.30
C TYR A 347 -15.26 4.99 -22.13
N MET A 348 -14.25 5.24 -22.97
CA MET A 348 -13.55 4.19 -23.71
C MET A 348 -12.75 3.26 -22.79
N LEU A 349 -12.37 3.72 -21.60
CA LEU A 349 -11.74 2.87 -20.57
C LEU A 349 -12.69 1.76 -20.08
N ILE A 350 -14.02 1.98 -20.15
CA ILE A 350 -15.02 0.95 -19.84
C ILE A 350 -15.01 -0.13 -20.93
N LEU A 351 -14.96 0.27 -22.20
CA LEU A 351 -14.87 -0.66 -23.33
C LEU A 351 -13.57 -1.46 -23.27
N GLN A 352 -12.44 -0.79 -23.02
CA GLN A 352 -11.16 -1.44 -22.75
C GLN A 352 -11.27 -2.38 -21.56
N GLY A 353 -11.95 -1.97 -20.50
CA GLY A 353 -12.26 -2.78 -19.32
C GLY A 353 -12.91 -4.11 -19.68
N PHE A 354 -14.01 -4.11 -20.43
CA PHE A 354 -14.66 -5.34 -20.86
C PHE A 354 -13.74 -6.26 -21.69
N ALA A 355 -12.90 -5.69 -22.55
CA ALA A 355 -11.89 -6.46 -23.28
C ALA A 355 -10.87 -7.10 -22.30
N PHE A 356 -10.37 -6.33 -21.34
CA PHE A 356 -9.44 -6.83 -20.32
C PHE A 356 -10.08 -7.82 -19.36
N PHE A 357 -11.37 -7.74 -19.05
CA PHE A 357 -12.10 -8.78 -18.30
C PHE A 357 -11.99 -10.13 -19.02
N ALA A 358 -12.30 -10.16 -20.32
CA ALA A 358 -12.26 -11.37 -21.12
C ALA A 358 -10.82 -11.91 -21.24
N ILE A 359 -9.85 -11.02 -21.48
CA ILE A 359 -8.43 -11.38 -21.56
C ILE A 359 -7.94 -11.96 -20.24
N TYR A 360 -8.17 -11.27 -19.11
CA TYR A 360 -7.74 -11.74 -17.79
C TYR A 360 -8.38 -13.08 -17.46
N TYR A 361 -9.70 -13.23 -17.67
CA TYR A 361 -10.38 -14.50 -17.43
C TYR A 361 -9.76 -15.65 -18.24
N ALA A 362 -9.61 -15.46 -19.56
CA ALA A 362 -9.09 -16.49 -20.45
C ALA A 362 -7.62 -16.84 -20.13
N VAL A 363 -6.78 -15.82 -19.93
CA VAL A 363 -5.36 -15.97 -19.64
C VAL A 363 -5.15 -16.63 -18.28
N PHE A 364 -5.75 -16.10 -17.21
CA PHE A 364 -5.61 -16.69 -15.86
C PHE A 364 -6.11 -18.12 -15.86
N ARG A 365 -7.31 -18.40 -16.38
CA ARG A 365 -7.86 -19.75 -16.40
C ARG A 365 -6.96 -20.72 -17.16
N THR A 366 -6.45 -20.31 -18.33
CA THR A 366 -5.58 -21.15 -19.15
C THR A 366 -4.26 -21.44 -18.44
N VAL A 367 -3.61 -20.41 -17.88
CA VAL A 367 -2.31 -20.56 -17.21
C VAL A 367 -2.46 -21.38 -15.93
N ILE A 368 -3.51 -21.14 -15.13
CA ILE A 368 -3.79 -21.92 -13.92
C ILE A 368 -3.95 -23.41 -14.25
N VAL A 369 -4.77 -23.74 -15.25
CA VAL A 369 -5.04 -25.15 -15.60
C VAL A 369 -3.84 -25.80 -16.28
N LYS A 370 -3.24 -25.13 -17.27
CA LYS A 370 -2.14 -25.70 -18.08
C LYS A 370 -0.89 -25.98 -17.26
N PHE A 371 -0.57 -25.12 -16.30
CA PHE A 371 0.63 -25.25 -15.47
C PHE A 371 0.34 -25.79 -14.07
N GLY A 372 -0.91 -26.14 -13.77
CA GLY A 372 -1.29 -26.69 -12.48
C GLY A 372 -1.00 -25.75 -11.30
N LEU A 373 -1.18 -24.44 -11.49
CA LEU A 373 -0.84 -23.46 -10.46
C LEU A 373 -1.76 -23.59 -9.24
N LYS A 374 -1.17 -23.50 -8.04
CA LYS A 374 -1.86 -23.60 -6.74
C LYS A 374 -2.50 -22.27 -6.33
N THR A 375 -3.43 -21.74 -7.13
CA THR A 375 -4.24 -20.59 -6.73
C THR A 375 -5.21 -20.95 -5.60
N PRO A 376 -5.81 -19.97 -4.89
CA PRO A 376 -6.74 -20.25 -3.79
C PRO A 376 -7.79 -21.31 -4.13
N GLY A 377 -7.87 -22.35 -3.29
CA GLY A 377 -8.77 -23.48 -3.45
C GLY A 377 -8.30 -24.58 -4.41
N ARG A 378 -7.03 -24.56 -4.83
CA ARG A 378 -6.36 -25.61 -5.63
C ARG A 378 -5.17 -26.24 -4.90
N GLU A 379 -5.07 -26.05 -3.59
CA GLU A 379 -4.06 -26.66 -2.71
C GLU A 379 -4.20 -28.20 -2.69
N ASP A 380 -3.19 -28.97 -2.29
CA ASP A 380 -3.26 -30.45 -2.34
C ASP A 380 -4.18 -31.00 -1.22
N ASP A 381 -4.82 -32.16 -1.45
CA ASP A 381 -5.83 -32.70 -0.51
C ASP A 381 -5.27 -33.04 0.89
N ASP A 382 -3.97 -33.34 0.99
CA ASP A 382 -3.26 -33.54 2.27
C ASP A 382 -3.18 -32.25 3.11
N GLU A 383 -3.47 -31.10 2.51
CA GLU A 383 -3.62 -29.82 3.20
C GLU A 383 -5.07 -29.51 3.61
N GLU A 384 -6.04 -30.39 3.30
CA GLU A 384 -7.47 -30.06 3.25
C GLU A 384 -8.40 -30.99 4.04
N GLN A 385 -7.87 -31.83 4.95
CA GLN A 385 -8.73 -32.74 5.73
C GLN A 385 -9.34 -32.15 7.01
N SER A 386 -9.43 -30.82 7.14
CA SER A 386 -10.05 -30.25 8.34
C SER A 386 -10.81 -28.95 8.12
N GLY A 387 -12.03 -29.13 7.62
CA GLY A 387 -13.14 -28.23 7.89
C GLY A 387 -14.06 -28.87 8.91
N THR A 388 -13.70 -28.85 10.19
CA THR A 388 -14.69 -29.05 11.27
C THR A 388 -15.22 -27.68 11.69
N LYS A 389 -16.54 -27.62 11.92
CA LYS A 389 -17.32 -26.43 12.29
C LYS A 389 -16.56 -25.56 13.31
N ALA A 390 -16.44 -24.27 12.99
CA ALA A 390 -16.00 -23.24 13.92
C ALA A 390 -16.78 -23.38 15.24
N SER A 391 -16.07 -23.52 16.36
CA SER A 391 -16.67 -23.28 17.67
C SER A 391 -17.07 -21.81 17.74
N GLU A 392 -18.24 -21.53 18.31
CA GLU A 392 -18.73 -20.15 18.53
C GLU A 392 -17.90 -19.39 19.58
N ASP A 393 -16.89 -20.02 20.18
CA ASP A 393 -15.99 -19.41 21.17
C ASP A 393 -14.58 -19.20 20.61
N THR A 394 -14.28 -17.94 20.30
CA THR A 394 -12.98 -17.53 19.74
C THR A 394 -11.84 -17.68 20.76
N SER A 395 -12.14 -17.73 22.06
CA SER A 395 -11.14 -17.93 23.11
C SER A 395 -10.66 -19.39 23.15
N GLU A 396 -11.61 -20.34 23.01
CA GLU A 396 -11.28 -21.76 22.93
C GLU A 396 -10.44 -22.07 21.68
N LEU A 397 -10.80 -21.47 20.55
CA LEU A 397 -10.03 -21.60 19.31
C LEU A 397 -8.60 -21.06 19.46
N ALA A 398 -8.44 -19.91 20.12
CA ALA A 398 -7.12 -19.34 20.43
C ALA A 398 -6.25 -20.27 21.32
N GLN A 399 -6.85 -20.95 22.31
CA GLN A 399 -6.14 -21.94 23.14
C GLN A 399 -5.63 -23.12 22.31
N GLN A 400 -6.48 -23.62 21.40
CA GLN A 400 -6.11 -24.73 20.53
C GLN A 400 -4.98 -24.33 19.57
N TYR A 401 -5.03 -23.12 19.00
CA TYR A 401 -3.94 -22.58 18.17
C TYR A 401 -2.64 -22.48 18.96
N LEU A 402 -2.70 -21.96 20.18
CA LEU A 402 -1.54 -21.81 21.04
C LEU A 402 -0.89 -23.17 21.37
N LYS A 403 -1.70 -24.20 21.62
CA LYS A 403 -1.21 -25.57 21.84
C LYS A 403 -0.49 -26.13 20.61
N ALA A 404 -1.10 -25.97 19.42
CA ALA A 404 -0.52 -26.43 18.15
C ALA A 404 0.79 -25.70 17.78
N LEU A 405 1.02 -24.51 18.34
CA LEU A 405 2.26 -23.72 18.20
C LEU A 405 3.36 -24.11 19.20
N GLY A 406 3.14 -25.12 20.04
CA GLY A 406 4.09 -25.53 21.08
C GLY A 406 3.88 -24.84 22.43
N GLY A 407 2.74 -24.20 22.64
CA GLY A 407 2.37 -23.53 23.89
C GLY A 407 2.99 -22.15 24.09
N HIS A 408 2.64 -21.48 25.20
CA HIS A 408 3.14 -20.13 25.52
C HIS A 408 4.66 -20.04 25.56
N SER A 409 5.32 -21.08 26.06
CA SER A 409 6.79 -21.13 26.17
C SER A 409 7.50 -21.15 24.82
N ASN A 410 6.83 -21.56 23.74
CA ASN A 410 7.42 -21.56 22.41
C ASN A 410 7.19 -20.24 21.66
N ILE A 411 6.29 -19.38 22.13
CA ILE A 411 5.93 -18.14 21.44
C ILE A 411 6.64 -16.95 22.09
N THR A 412 7.47 -16.26 21.30
CA THR A 412 8.15 -15.03 21.76
C THR A 412 7.41 -13.77 21.35
N ASN A 413 6.65 -13.81 20.26
CA ASN A 413 5.88 -12.67 19.80
C ASN A 413 4.62 -13.13 19.06
N ILE A 414 3.50 -12.45 19.33
CA ILE A 414 2.23 -12.61 18.64
C ILE A 414 1.86 -11.29 18.00
N ASP A 415 1.66 -11.29 16.69
CA ASP A 415 1.11 -10.15 15.96
C ASP A 415 0.13 -10.67 14.89
N ALA A 416 -0.62 -9.78 14.26
CA ALA A 416 -1.47 -10.12 13.13
C ALA A 416 -1.63 -8.93 12.19
N CYS A 417 -1.83 -9.26 10.92
CA CYS A 417 -2.45 -8.39 9.92
C CYS A 417 -3.84 -8.94 9.56
N ILE A 418 -4.59 -8.20 8.72
CA ILE A 418 -5.97 -8.52 8.31
C ILE A 418 -6.21 -10.01 8.03
N THR A 419 -5.28 -10.70 7.36
CA THR A 419 -5.47 -12.10 6.95
C THR A 419 -4.50 -13.11 7.56
N ARG A 420 -3.51 -12.67 8.36
CA ARG A 420 -2.43 -13.55 8.84
C ARG A 420 -2.04 -13.26 10.28
N LEU A 421 -2.03 -14.30 11.10
CA LEU A 421 -1.38 -14.35 12.41
C LEU A 421 0.13 -14.49 12.18
N ARG A 422 0.93 -13.56 12.71
CA ARG A 422 2.38 -13.48 12.56
C ARG A 422 3.03 -13.78 13.89
N LEU A 423 3.82 -14.84 13.93
CA LEU A 423 4.38 -15.39 15.16
C LEU A 423 5.90 -15.44 15.05
N THR A 424 6.56 -15.09 16.14
CA THR A 424 7.97 -15.42 16.33
C THR A 424 8.06 -16.49 17.40
N LEU A 425 8.68 -17.61 17.08
CA LEU A 425 8.77 -18.80 17.93
C LEU A 425 10.22 -19.05 18.36
N ASN A 426 10.40 -19.75 19.48
CA ASN A 426 11.71 -20.24 19.92
C ASN A 426 12.18 -21.38 19.03
N ASP A 427 11.27 -22.30 18.70
CA ASP A 427 11.53 -23.45 17.84
C ASP A 427 10.35 -23.67 16.88
N THR A 428 10.63 -23.62 15.57
CA THR A 428 9.62 -23.83 14.52
C THR A 428 9.43 -25.31 14.15
N SER A 429 10.25 -26.21 14.70
CA SER A 429 10.14 -27.67 14.46
C SER A 429 9.06 -28.34 15.29
N VAL A 430 8.70 -27.78 16.45
CA VAL A 430 7.65 -28.27 17.35
C VAL A 430 6.24 -27.83 16.95
N ILE A 431 6.09 -26.99 15.92
CA ILE A 431 4.75 -26.60 15.46
C ILE A 431 4.09 -27.76 14.72
N SER A 432 2.81 -27.98 14.99
CA SER A 432 2.00 -28.91 14.22
C SER A 432 1.27 -28.16 13.12
N GLU A 433 1.87 -28.07 11.93
CA GLU A 433 1.22 -27.44 10.76
C GLU A 433 -0.12 -28.10 10.44
N LYS A 434 -0.21 -29.41 10.69
CA LYS A 434 -1.45 -30.17 10.58
C LYS A 434 -2.50 -29.65 11.55
N GLU A 435 -2.21 -29.58 12.85
CA GLU A 435 -3.18 -29.08 13.82
C GLU A 435 -3.56 -27.62 13.55
N LEU A 436 -2.63 -26.76 13.13
CA LEU A 436 -2.93 -25.37 12.79
C LEU A 436 -3.91 -25.27 11.62
N LYS A 437 -3.70 -26.06 10.57
CA LYS A 437 -4.65 -26.19 9.46
C LYS A 437 -5.97 -26.80 9.97
N ASP A 438 -5.89 -27.73 10.93
CA ASP A 438 -7.07 -28.37 11.49
C ASP A 438 -8.01 -27.42 12.21
N LEU A 439 -7.44 -26.38 12.81
CA LEU A 439 -8.14 -25.30 13.49
C LEU A 439 -8.66 -24.21 12.53
N GLY A 440 -8.53 -24.40 11.21
CA GLY A 440 -9.06 -23.48 10.20
C GLY A 440 -8.03 -22.56 9.53
N ALA A 441 -6.72 -22.79 9.72
CA ALA A 441 -5.71 -22.02 9.00
C ALA A 441 -5.72 -22.38 7.50
N MET A 442 -5.79 -21.35 6.65
CA MET A 442 -5.73 -21.46 5.20
C MET A 442 -4.32 -21.74 4.67
N GLY A 443 -3.30 -21.57 5.51
CA GLY A 443 -1.91 -21.82 5.17
C GLY A 443 -0.98 -21.49 6.31
N VAL A 444 0.19 -22.11 6.33
CA VAL A 444 1.26 -21.84 7.30
C VAL A 444 2.54 -21.57 6.51
N VAL A 445 3.17 -20.43 6.76
CA VAL A 445 4.39 -19.99 6.04
C VAL A 445 5.52 -19.81 7.05
N LYS A 446 6.56 -20.63 6.96
CA LYS A 446 7.80 -20.47 7.73
C LYS A 446 8.71 -19.46 7.03
N LEU A 447 9.09 -18.40 7.73
CA LEU A 447 9.94 -17.31 7.23
C LEU A 447 11.23 -17.24 8.06
N GLY A 448 12.31 -17.81 7.53
CA GLY A 448 13.55 -17.99 8.27
C GLY A 448 13.46 -19.07 9.35
N SER A 449 14.33 -19.00 10.36
CA SER A 449 14.43 -20.04 11.39
C SER A 449 13.33 -19.96 12.47
N ASN A 450 12.83 -18.75 12.75
CA ASN A 450 12.01 -18.49 13.94
C ASN A 450 10.65 -17.84 13.66
N ASN A 451 10.34 -17.43 12.42
CA ASN A 451 9.06 -16.76 12.14
C ASN A 451 8.09 -17.68 11.41
N VAL A 452 6.83 -17.63 11.82
CA VAL A 452 5.72 -18.38 11.22
C VAL A 452 4.56 -17.43 10.95
N GLN A 453 3.96 -17.51 9.77
CA GLN A 453 2.69 -16.85 9.48
C GLN A 453 1.59 -17.89 9.28
N VAL A 454 0.54 -17.81 10.07
CA VAL A 454 -0.66 -18.64 9.95
C VAL A 454 -1.75 -17.80 9.29
N ILE A 455 -2.22 -18.21 8.12
CA ILE A 455 -3.18 -17.46 7.30
C ILE A 455 -4.60 -17.78 7.79
N LEU A 456 -5.19 -16.91 8.60
CA LEU A 456 -6.52 -17.12 9.20
C LEU A 456 -7.64 -16.32 8.51
N GLY A 457 -7.30 -15.46 7.55
CA GLY A 457 -8.28 -14.53 6.99
C GLY A 457 -8.68 -13.48 8.03
N PRO A 458 -9.89 -12.89 7.92
CA PRO A 458 -10.34 -11.79 8.81
C PRO A 458 -10.27 -12.09 10.32
N LEU A 459 -10.17 -13.36 10.70
CA LEU A 459 -10.07 -13.81 12.10
C LEU A 459 -8.66 -13.63 12.69
N ALA A 460 -7.65 -13.32 11.88
CA ALA A 460 -6.26 -13.24 12.32
C ALA A 460 -6.03 -12.26 13.48
N GLU A 461 -6.61 -11.06 13.41
CA GLU A 461 -6.48 -10.05 14.47
C GLU A 461 -7.21 -10.46 15.75
N ILE A 462 -8.38 -11.10 15.61
CA ILE A 462 -9.20 -11.54 16.75
C ILE A 462 -8.47 -12.66 17.50
N ILE A 463 -7.98 -13.68 16.78
CA ILE A 463 -7.24 -14.80 17.37
C ILE A 463 -5.94 -14.33 18.01
N ALA A 464 -5.20 -13.41 17.38
CA ALA A 464 -4.02 -12.82 17.99
C ALA A 464 -4.33 -12.09 19.30
N GLY A 465 -5.44 -11.36 19.34
CA GLY A 465 -5.91 -10.66 20.54
C GLY A 465 -6.27 -11.63 21.67
N GLU A 466 -7.00 -12.70 21.37
CA GLU A 466 -7.38 -13.71 22.34
C GLU A 466 -6.17 -14.49 22.85
N MET A 467 -5.25 -14.91 21.98
CA MET A 467 -4.03 -15.61 22.40
C MET A 467 -3.18 -14.77 23.37
N LYS A 468 -3.14 -13.44 23.19
CA LYS A 468 -2.42 -12.53 24.10
C LYS A 468 -3.08 -12.39 25.48
N ARG A 469 -4.38 -12.70 25.60
CA ARG A 469 -5.15 -12.62 26.84
C ARG A 469 -5.14 -13.92 27.63
N LEU A 470 -4.75 -15.03 27.01
CA LEU A 470 -4.66 -16.32 27.68
C LEU A 470 -3.56 -16.29 28.75
N PRO A 471 -3.82 -16.83 29.95
CA PRO A 471 -2.80 -16.97 30.97
C PRO A 471 -1.73 -17.97 30.53
N ALA A 472 -0.47 -17.65 30.84
CA ALA A 472 0.71 -18.42 30.46
C ALA A 472 0.66 -19.88 30.93
#